data_AF-A0AAD8GMC9-F1
#
_entry.id   AF-A0AAD8GMC9-F1
#
_cell.length_a   1.000
_cell.length_b   1.000
_cell.length_c   1.000
_cell.angle_alpha   90.00
_cell.angle_beta   90.00
_cell.angle_gamma   90.00
#
_symmetry.space_group_name_H-M   'P 1'
#
loop_
_entity.id
_entity.type
_entity.pdbx_description
1 polymer ?
#
loop_
_entity_poly.entity_id
_entity_poly.type
_entity_poly.pdbx_seq_one_letter_code
_entity_poly.pdbx_strand_id
1 'polypeptide(L)'
;MVVLTAAPVAVPPPSPLLPSPTNLHHYSSPPNNLTYHSKLQDGNGSEEKEEEQNGHSYKWRLLISYDGTRFSGWQYQKSPPTIQCLIEQALTQVTKLERKDLCLVGASRTDAGVHAWGQVAHFFTPFNYDSLESAHAAMNGLLPPDIRVREFSAALPEFHARFSVRSKIYLQDI
;
A
#
# COMPACT_ATOMS: atom_id res chain seq x y z
N MET A 1 12.45 5.18 21.67
CA MET A 1 11.43 4.33 21.01
C MET A 1 10.29 5.17 20.45
N VAL A 2 9.96 5.03 19.16
CA VAL A 2 8.78 5.65 18.53
C VAL A 2 7.63 4.65 18.38
N VAL A 3 6.44 5.02 18.85
CA VAL A 3 5.18 4.28 18.64
C VAL A 3 4.23 5.18 17.86
N LEU A 4 3.83 4.76 16.66
CA LEU A 4 2.84 5.47 15.85
C LEU A 4 1.57 4.63 15.81
N THR A 5 0.47 5.21 16.27
CA THR A 5 -0.84 4.56 16.19
C THR A 5 -1.60 5.13 15.00
N ALA A 6 -1.97 4.25 14.06
CA ALA A 6 -2.97 4.52 13.04
C ALA A 6 -4.24 3.74 13.41
N ALA A 7 -5.42 4.29 13.13
CA ALA A 7 -6.67 3.58 13.38
C ALA A 7 -6.70 2.22 12.65
N PRO A 8 -7.29 1.17 13.25
CA PRO A 8 -7.48 -0.11 12.56
C PRO A 8 -8.30 0.14 11.30
N VAL A 9 -7.83 -0.38 10.17
CA VAL A 9 -8.52 -0.25 8.89
C VAL A 9 -9.42 -1.46 8.72
N ALA A 10 -10.73 -1.26 8.72
CA ALA A 10 -11.67 -2.30 8.31
C ALA A 10 -11.47 -2.59 6.82
N VAL A 11 -11.20 -3.85 6.48
CA VAL A 11 -11.05 -4.31 5.09
C VAL A 11 -12.46 -4.49 4.51
N PRO A 12 -12.82 -3.89 3.35
CA PRO A 12 -14.04 -4.29 2.65
C PRO A 12 -13.90 -5.75 2.18
N PRO A 13 -14.96 -6.57 2.23
CA PRO A 13 -14.90 -7.95 1.77
C PRO A 13 -14.41 -8.02 0.32
N PRO A 14 -13.69 -9.10 -0.09
CA PRO A 14 -13.29 -9.27 -1.47
C PRO A 14 -14.52 -9.19 -2.37
N SER A 15 -14.45 -8.35 -3.42
CA SER A 15 -15.50 -8.25 -4.41
C SER A 15 -15.82 -9.65 -4.95
N PRO A 16 -17.10 -10.04 -5.08
CA PRO A 16 -17.45 -11.36 -5.60
C PRO A 16 -16.86 -11.50 -7.00
N LEU A 17 -16.13 -12.61 -7.20
CA LEU A 17 -15.54 -12.98 -8.49
C LEU A 17 -16.65 -12.94 -9.56
N LEU A 18 -16.48 -12.09 -10.58
CA LEU A 18 -17.30 -12.17 -11.78
C LEU A 18 -17.08 -13.56 -12.40
N PRO A 19 -18.15 -14.30 -12.74
CA PRO A 19 -17.99 -15.62 -13.35
C PRO A 19 -17.31 -15.49 -14.72
N SER A 20 -16.31 -16.35 -14.96
CA SER A 20 -15.59 -16.47 -16.22
C SER A 20 -16.53 -16.81 -17.39
N PRO A 21 -16.33 -16.23 -18.59
CA PRO A 21 -17.21 -16.45 -19.72
C PRO A 21 -16.86 -17.75 -20.46
N THR A 22 -17.39 -18.90 -20.01
CA THR A 22 -17.36 -20.13 -20.82
C THR A 22 -18.60 -21.02 -20.62
N ASN A 23 -19.72 -20.65 -21.25
CA ASN A 23 -20.53 -21.49 -22.16
C ASN A 23 -21.94 -20.89 -22.36
N LEU A 24 -22.31 -20.69 -23.62
CA LEU A 24 -23.66 -20.34 -24.04
C LEU A 24 -24.65 -21.44 -23.66
N HIS A 25 -25.82 -21.07 -23.13
CA HIS A 25 -27.12 -21.45 -23.71
C HIS A 25 -28.27 -20.74 -22.95
N HIS A 26 -29.02 -19.95 -23.72
CA HIS A 26 -30.47 -19.74 -23.56
C HIS A 26 -30.97 -19.06 -22.27
N TYR A 27 -31.01 -17.73 -22.25
CA TYR A 27 -32.06 -17.01 -21.51
C TYR A 27 -32.60 -15.82 -22.31
N SER A 28 -33.90 -15.87 -22.55
CA SER A 28 -34.76 -14.80 -23.08
C SER A 28 -34.62 -13.49 -22.29
N SER A 29 -34.63 -12.36 -23.00
CA SER A 29 -34.93 -11.03 -22.45
C SER A 29 -36.28 -11.03 -21.72
N PRO A 30 -36.50 -10.17 -20.70
CA PRO A 30 -37.09 -8.83 -20.93
C PRO A 30 -36.68 -7.78 -19.86
N PRO A 31 -37.31 -6.57 -19.78
CA PRO A 31 -37.36 -5.49 -20.75
C PRO A 31 -36.83 -4.13 -20.21
N ASN A 32 -36.76 -3.15 -21.12
CA ASN A 32 -36.56 -1.70 -20.96
C ASN A 32 -36.98 -1.05 -19.62
N ASN A 33 -36.17 -0.10 -19.13
CA ASN A 33 -36.35 1.36 -19.26
C ASN A 33 -35.81 2.08 -18.01
N LEU A 34 -34.83 2.97 -18.15
CA LEU A 34 -34.92 4.31 -17.57
C LEU A 34 -33.98 5.26 -18.31
N THR A 35 -34.63 6.02 -19.19
CA THR A 35 -34.20 7.23 -19.87
C THR A 35 -33.55 8.23 -18.91
N TYR A 36 -32.32 8.68 -19.21
CA TYR A 36 -31.92 10.07 -18.95
C TYR A 36 -31.59 10.71 -20.29
N HIS A 37 -32.45 11.65 -20.67
CA HIS A 37 -32.30 12.47 -21.87
C HIS A 37 -32.06 13.90 -21.39
N SER A 38 -30.89 14.45 -21.68
CA SER A 38 -30.72 15.91 -21.74
C SER A 38 -29.67 16.28 -22.79
N LYS A 39 -30.17 16.47 -24.01
CA LYS A 39 -29.83 17.43 -25.07
C LYS A 39 -28.36 17.69 -25.46
N LEU A 40 -28.13 17.52 -26.78
CA LEU A 40 -27.01 17.97 -27.60
C LEU A 40 -27.09 19.47 -27.94
N GLN A 41 -25.91 20.09 -28.09
CA GLN A 41 -25.43 21.01 -29.16
C GLN A 41 -24.18 21.73 -28.62
N ASP A 42 -23.12 22.08 -29.34
CA ASP A 42 -22.48 21.78 -30.62
C ASP A 42 -21.09 22.47 -30.50
N GLY A 43 -19.98 21.88 -30.96
CA GLY A 43 -18.73 22.65 -31.13
C GLY A 43 -17.40 21.96 -30.81
N ASN A 44 -16.80 21.38 -31.85
CA ASN A 44 -15.37 21.38 -32.23
C ASN A 44 -14.28 21.56 -31.14
N GLY A 45 -13.45 20.54 -30.92
CA GLY A 45 -12.18 20.66 -30.19
C GLY A 45 -11.46 19.32 -30.00
N SER A 46 -10.51 19.05 -30.90
CA SER A 46 -9.32 18.18 -30.72
C SER A 46 -9.42 17.03 -29.72
N GLU A 47 -9.69 15.82 -30.23
CA GLU A 47 -9.49 14.55 -29.52
C GLU A 47 -8.00 14.30 -29.27
N GLU A 48 -7.48 14.78 -28.16
CA GLU A 48 -6.33 14.16 -27.50
C GLU A 48 -6.89 13.19 -26.46
N LYS A 49 -7.02 11.92 -26.85
CA LYS A 49 -7.39 10.84 -25.95
C LYS A 49 -6.16 10.51 -25.10
N GLU A 50 -6.08 11.10 -23.91
CA GLU A 50 -5.25 10.56 -22.84
C GLU A 50 -5.86 9.22 -22.42
N GLU A 51 -5.18 8.13 -22.78
CA GLU A 51 -5.52 6.77 -22.39
C GLU A 51 -5.43 6.64 -20.86
N GLU A 52 -6.58 6.78 -20.22
CA GLU A 52 -6.81 6.46 -18.80
C GLU A 52 -6.67 4.94 -18.61
N GLN A 53 -5.44 4.44 -18.49
CA GLN A 53 -5.18 3.09 -17.99
C GLN A 53 -5.48 3.06 -16.50
N ASN A 54 -6.75 2.85 -16.16
CA ASN A 54 -7.22 2.66 -14.79
C ASN A 54 -6.76 1.29 -14.25
N GLY A 55 -5.46 1.14 -14.02
CA GLY A 55 -4.86 0.00 -13.36
C GLY A 55 -5.08 0.12 -11.86
N HIS A 56 -6.02 -0.66 -11.31
CA HIS A 56 -6.31 -0.66 -9.89
C HIS A 56 -5.05 -0.95 -9.07
N SER A 57 -4.47 0.07 -8.46
CA SER A 57 -3.37 -0.09 -7.52
C SER A 57 -3.91 -0.34 -6.12
N TYR A 58 -3.63 -1.51 -5.56
CA TYR A 58 -3.91 -1.84 -4.17
C TYR A 58 -2.95 -1.08 -3.25
N LYS A 59 -3.47 -0.65 -2.10
CA LYS A 59 -2.70 -0.01 -1.04
C LYS A 59 -2.57 -0.95 0.15
N TRP A 60 -1.34 -1.15 0.59
CA TRP A 60 -1.00 -2.02 1.71
C TRP A 60 -0.36 -1.22 2.84
N ARG A 61 -0.65 -1.60 4.08
CA ARG A 61 -0.11 -1.02 5.30
C ARG A 61 0.82 -2.02 5.99
N LEU A 62 1.94 -1.50 6.48
CA LEU A 62 2.90 -2.21 7.30
C LEU A 62 2.94 -1.58 8.69
N LEU A 63 2.93 -2.40 9.74
CA LEU A 63 3.37 -2.02 11.07
C LEU A 63 4.77 -2.59 11.29
N ILE A 64 5.74 -1.73 11.57
CA ILE A 64 7.16 -2.11 11.57
C ILE A 64 7.77 -1.79 12.94
N SER A 65 8.56 -2.72 13.47
CA SER A 65 9.49 -2.47 14.56
C SER A 65 10.92 -2.57 14.06
N TYR A 66 11.80 -1.73 14.61
CA TYR A 66 13.22 -1.85 14.37
C TYR A 66 14.09 -1.38 15.53
N ASP A 67 15.24 -2.04 15.67
CA ASP A 67 16.39 -1.53 16.39
C ASP A 67 17.20 -0.62 15.46
N GLY A 68 17.27 0.68 15.79
CA GLY A 68 17.91 1.69 14.96
C GLY A 68 19.43 1.76 15.05
N THR A 69 20.07 1.05 16.00
CA THR A 69 21.49 1.27 16.36
C THR A 69 22.45 1.20 15.17
N ARG A 70 22.18 0.34 14.18
CA ARG A 70 23.05 0.11 13.02
C ARG A 70 22.62 0.86 11.75
N PHE A 71 21.64 1.75 11.84
CA PHE A 71 21.01 2.37 10.68
C PHE A 71 21.07 3.90 10.75
N SER A 72 21.19 4.52 9.58
CA SER A 72 21.20 5.98 9.42
C SER A 72 19.79 6.60 9.42
N GLY A 73 18.90 6.02 10.22
CA GLY A 73 17.51 6.43 10.39
C GLY A 73 16.54 5.80 9.39
N TRP A 74 15.33 6.32 9.37
CA TRP A 74 14.26 5.81 8.50
C TRP A 74 14.50 6.11 7.02
N GLN A 75 14.66 7.38 6.68
CA GLN A 75 14.53 7.88 5.31
C GLN A 75 15.61 7.31 4.39
N TYR A 76 15.28 6.93 3.16
CA TYR A 76 16.27 6.52 2.16
C TYR A 76 17.41 7.54 1.97
N GLN A 77 18.64 7.05 1.92
CA GLN A 77 19.86 7.80 1.60
C GLN A 77 20.76 6.94 0.69
N LYS A 78 21.67 7.57 -0.07
CA LYS A 78 22.59 6.85 -0.98
C LYS A 78 23.66 6.02 -0.24
N SER A 79 23.99 6.35 1.02
CA SER A 79 24.91 5.60 1.90
C SER A 79 24.87 6.19 3.33
N PRO A 80 25.03 5.44 4.46
CA PRO A 80 24.92 3.99 4.69
C PRO A 80 23.49 3.58 5.19
N PRO A 81 23.18 2.28 5.51
CA PRO A 81 21.86 1.72 5.26
C PRO A 81 20.77 2.32 6.15
N THR A 82 19.61 2.54 5.52
CA THR A 82 18.43 3.11 6.18
C THR A 82 17.31 2.09 6.20
N ILE A 83 16.41 2.22 7.16
CA ILE A 83 15.31 1.27 7.35
C ILE A 83 14.42 1.22 6.09
N GLN A 84 14.10 2.37 5.50
CA GLN A 84 13.29 2.43 4.28
C GLN A 84 13.96 1.68 3.12
N CYS A 85 15.28 1.82 2.95
CA CYS A 85 16.01 1.16 1.87
C CYS A 85 15.87 -0.37 1.95
N LEU A 86 16.05 -0.95 3.14
CA LEU A 86 15.97 -2.40 3.34
C LEU A 86 14.54 -2.93 3.18
N ILE A 87 13.54 -2.18 3.62
CA ILE A 87 12.12 -2.54 3.39
C ILE A 87 11.79 -2.49 1.90
N GLU A 88 12.24 -1.46 1.18
CA GLU A 88 12.04 -1.36 -0.27
C GLU A 88 12.75 -2.50 -1.03
N GLN A 89 13.95 -2.89 -0.61
CA GLN A 89 14.65 -4.05 -1.20
C GLN A 89 13.90 -5.36 -0.97
N ALA A 90 13.36 -5.58 0.24
CA ALA A 90 12.53 -6.74 0.53
C ALA A 90 11.24 -6.72 -0.29
N LEU A 91 10.56 -5.56 -0.37
CA LEU A 91 9.36 -5.39 -1.18
C LEU A 91 9.61 -5.63 -2.67
N THR A 92 10.70 -5.11 -3.25
CA THR A 92 11.06 -5.39 -4.65
C THR A 92 11.28 -6.88 -4.88
N GLN A 93 11.86 -7.61 -3.94
CA GLN A 93 12.02 -9.05 -4.06
C GLN A 93 10.70 -9.82 -3.95
N VAL A 94 9.80 -9.41 -3.06
CA VAL A 94 8.47 -10.02 -2.87
C VAL A 94 7.55 -9.74 -4.05
N THR A 95 7.52 -8.48 -4.51
CA THR A 95 6.57 -7.99 -5.52
C THR A 95 7.08 -8.08 -6.95
N LYS A 96 8.40 -8.19 -7.14
CA LYS A 96 9.08 -8.06 -8.44
C LYS A 96 8.90 -6.70 -9.13
N LEU A 97 8.46 -5.68 -8.38
CA LEU A 97 8.34 -4.30 -8.87
C LEU A 97 9.62 -3.50 -8.64
N GLU A 98 9.82 -2.45 -9.42
CA GLU A 98 10.87 -1.50 -9.13
C GLU A 98 10.54 -0.70 -7.88
N ARG A 99 11.59 -0.25 -7.19
CA ARG A 99 11.48 0.56 -5.99
C ARG A 99 10.56 1.78 -6.16
N LYS A 100 10.66 2.45 -7.29
CA LYS A 100 9.89 3.68 -7.58
C LYS A 100 8.38 3.41 -7.67
N ASP A 101 7.99 2.21 -8.10
CA ASP A 101 6.59 1.85 -8.30
C ASP A 101 5.90 1.54 -6.97
N LEU A 102 6.67 1.08 -5.97
CA LEU A 102 6.15 0.79 -4.63
C LEU A 102 5.66 2.04 -3.90
N CYS A 103 6.27 3.21 -4.15
CA CYS A 103 5.92 4.47 -3.48
C CYS A 103 5.82 4.34 -1.94
N LEU A 104 6.80 3.68 -1.30
CA LEU A 104 6.76 3.44 0.15
C LEU A 104 6.84 4.75 0.93
N VAL A 105 5.83 5.01 1.78
CA VAL A 105 5.76 6.20 2.63
C VAL A 105 5.59 5.80 4.09
N GLY A 106 6.54 6.25 4.93
CA GLY A 106 6.49 6.10 6.38
C GLY A 106 5.70 7.20 7.08
N ALA A 107 5.17 6.88 8.25
CA ALA A 107 4.39 7.78 9.09
C ALA A 107 5.23 8.86 9.78
N SER A 108 6.49 8.55 10.08
CA SER A 108 7.46 9.50 10.61
C SER A 108 8.85 9.26 10.05
N ARG A 109 9.67 10.30 10.02
CA ARG A 109 11.12 10.14 9.96
C ARG A 109 11.63 9.82 11.36
N THR A 110 12.74 9.09 11.41
CA THR A 110 13.56 8.88 12.60
C THR A 110 15.02 9.10 12.22
N ASP A 111 15.77 9.66 13.15
CA ASP A 111 17.20 9.91 12.97
C ASP A 111 18.02 8.64 13.17
N ALA A 112 19.31 8.71 12.86
CA ALA A 112 20.24 7.60 13.06
C ALA A 112 20.23 7.11 14.52
N GLY A 113 20.25 5.80 14.71
CA GLY A 113 20.23 5.18 16.03
C GLY A 113 18.85 5.10 16.72
N VAL A 114 17.84 5.82 16.25
CA VAL A 114 16.51 5.82 16.89
C VAL A 114 15.77 4.51 16.65
N HIS A 115 15.24 3.88 17.70
CA HIS A 115 14.42 2.67 17.61
C HIS A 115 12.92 2.97 17.43
N ALA A 116 12.18 2.05 16.81
CA ALA A 116 10.73 2.10 16.73
C ALA A 116 10.08 0.76 17.07
N TRP A 117 8.93 0.81 17.75
CA TRP A 117 8.10 -0.38 18.01
C TRP A 117 6.89 -0.47 17.09
N GLY A 118 6.49 0.66 16.50
CA GLY A 118 5.31 0.75 15.65
C GLY A 118 5.45 1.88 14.63
N GLN A 119 6.50 1.85 13.82
CA GLN A 119 6.56 2.69 12.63
C GLN A 119 5.53 2.17 11.62
N VAL A 120 4.55 3.00 11.27
CA VAL A 120 3.58 2.66 10.23
C VAL A 120 4.10 3.09 8.87
N ALA A 121 3.91 2.29 7.84
CA ALA A 121 4.17 2.65 6.45
C ALA A 121 3.06 2.17 5.53
N HIS A 122 2.95 2.76 4.34
CA HIS A 122 2.12 2.22 3.26
C HIS A 122 2.87 2.23 1.93
N PHE A 123 2.45 1.35 1.03
CA PHE A 123 2.98 1.24 -0.33
C PHE A 123 1.87 0.77 -1.27
N PHE A 124 2.18 0.82 -2.57
CA PHE A 124 1.26 0.52 -3.66
C PHE A 124 1.75 -0.67 -4.48
N THR A 125 0.82 -1.49 -4.96
CA THR A 125 1.09 -2.59 -5.91
C THR A 125 -0.11 -2.83 -6.81
N PRO A 126 0.05 -3.35 -8.03
CA PRO A 126 -1.08 -3.83 -8.84
C PRO A 126 -1.66 -5.16 -8.32
N PHE A 127 -1.05 -5.76 -7.29
CA PHE A 127 -1.43 -7.09 -6.79
C PHE A 127 -2.42 -7.02 -5.64
N ASN A 128 -3.49 -7.81 -5.76
CA ASN A 128 -4.28 -8.24 -4.62
C ASN A 128 -3.63 -9.51 -4.05
N TYR A 129 -3.29 -9.53 -2.76
CA TYR A 129 -2.71 -10.71 -2.14
C TYR A 129 -3.81 -11.62 -1.58
N ASP A 130 -3.88 -12.85 -2.09
CA ASP A 130 -4.82 -13.87 -1.60
C ASP A 130 -4.48 -14.32 -0.17
N SER A 131 -3.20 -14.31 0.20
CA SER A 131 -2.71 -14.60 1.55
C SER A 131 -1.71 -13.52 2.01
N LEU A 132 -2.12 -12.76 3.02
CA LEU A 132 -1.25 -11.78 3.67
C LEU A 132 -0.16 -12.43 4.52
N GLU A 133 -0.39 -13.67 4.98
CA GLU A 133 0.56 -14.42 5.79
C GLU A 133 1.82 -14.76 4.99
N SER A 134 1.68 -15.21 3.74
CA SER A 134 2.81 -15.52 2.87
C SER A 134 3.66 -14.27 2.58
N ALA A 135 3.02 -13.14 2.27
CA ALA A 135 3.71 -11.87 2.04
C ALA A 135 4.42 -11.37 3.30
N HIS A 136 3.76 -11.46 4.46
CA HIS A 136 4.32 -11.11 5.76
C HIS A 136 5.53 -11.97 6.13
N ALA A 137 5.44 -13.29 5.95
CA ALA A 137 6.52 -14.23 6.18
C ALA A 137 7.70 -13.97 5.23
N ALA A 138 7.44 -13.75 3.94
CA ALA A 138 8.47 -13.44 2.95
C ALA A 138 9.22 -12.15 3.30
N MET A 139 8.50 -11.10 3.71
CA MET A 139 9.12 -9.85 4.17
C MET A 139 10.07 -10.09 5.36
N ASN A 140 9.60 -10.78 6.39
CA ASN A 140 10.41 -11.06 7.58
C ASN A 140 11.57 -12.04 7.32
N GLY A 141 11.46 -12.91 6.31
CA GLY A 141 12.54 -13.81 5.87
C GLY A 141 13.66 -13.09 5.11
N LEU A 142 13.36 -11.95 4.46
CA LEU A 142 14.33 -11.15 3.71
C LEU A 142 14.96 -10.03 4.53
N LEU A 143 14.30 -9.57 5.59
CA LEU A 143 14.76 -8.47 6.44
C LEU A 143 15.78 -8.94 7.48
N PRO A 144 16.80 -8.12 7.80
CA PRO A 144 17.71 -8.42 8.90
C PRO A 144 16.97 -8.51 10.24
N PRO A 145 17.52 -9.22 11.25
CA PRO A 145 16.85 -9.46 12.53
C PRO A 145 16.41 -8.19 13.26
N ASP A 146 17.09 -7.08 13.02
CA ASP A 146 16.80 -5.78 13.64
C ASP A 146 15.55 -5.10 13.06
N ILE A 147 14.97 -5.60 11.97
CA ILE A 147 13.78 -5.02 11.32
C ILE A 147 12.72 -6.10 11.20
N ARG A 148 11.53 -5.84 11.73
CA ARG A 148 10.40 -6.77 11.68
C ARG A 148 9.14 -6.07 11.22
N VAL A 149 8.47 -6.68 10.26
CA VAL A 149 7.07 -6.37 9.95
C VAL A 149 6.22 -7.11 10.99
N ARG A 150 5.55 -6.36 11.86
CA ARG A 150 4.65 -6.88 12.90
C ARG A 150 3.24 -7.13 12.38
N GLU A 151 2.83 -6.38 11.36
CA GLU A 151 1.52 -6.52 10.72
C GLU A 151 1.64 -6.14 9.24
N PHE A 152 0.98 -6.92 8.39
CA PHE A 152 0.78 -6.63 6.96
C PHE A 152 -0.73 -6.66 6.70
N SER A 153 -1.31 -5.54 6.29
CA SER A 153 -2.76 -5.41 6.13
C SER A 153 -3.12 -4.63 4.87
N ALA A 154 -4.33 -4.83 4.35
CA ALA A 154 -4.91 -3.89 3.39
C ALA A 154 -5.06 -2.50 4.03
N ALA A 155 -5.08 -1.47 3.19
CA ALA A 155 -5.38 -0.11 3.59
C ALA A 155 -6.45 0.49 2.66
N LEU A 156 -7.30 1.37 3.20
CA LEU A 156 -8.25 2.11 2.40
C LEU A 156 -7.53 2.99 1.37
N PRO A 157 -8.12 3.26 0.20
CA PRO A 157 -7.54 4.15 -0.81
C PRO A 157 -7.15 5.53 -0.26
N GLU A 158 -7.88 6.05 0.74
CA GLU A 158 -7.65 7.36 1.36
C GLU A 158 -6.60 7.33 2.47
N PHE A 159 -6.20 6.14 2.94
CA PHE A 159 -5.21 6.02 4.01
C PHE A 159 -3.86 6.59 3.56
N HIS A 160 -3.26 7.45 4.38
CA HIS A 160 -1.91 7.94 4.16
C HIS A 160 -1.12 7.86 5.46
N ALA A 161 -0.08 7.02 5.49
CA ALA A 161 0.68 6.74 6.72
C ALA A 161 1.15 8.00 7.46
N ARG A 162 1.49 9.09 6.75
CA ARG A 162 1.91 10.35 7.38
C ARG A 162 0.76 11.19 7.95
N PHE A 163 -0.41 11.15 7.33
CA PHE A 163 -1.51 12.12 7.59
C PHE A 163 -2.69 11.49 8.33
N SER A 164 -2.89 10.18 8.21
CA SER A 164 -3.94 9.43 8.91
C SER A 164 -3.54 9.00 10.33
N VAL A 165 -2.38 9.45 10.82
CA VAL A 165 -1.90 9.17 12.19
C VAL A 165 -2.66 10.01 13.19
N ARG A 166 -3.13 9.40 14.27
CA ARG A 166 -3.84 10.11 15.35
C ARG A 166 -2.89 10.63 16.42
N SER A 167 -1.85 9.88 16.75
CA SER A 167 -0.86 10.26 17.75
C SER A 167 0.49 9.63 17.48
N LYS A 168 1.54 10.29 18.00
CA LYS A 168 2.93 9.83 17.96
C LYS A 168 3.47 9.87 19.37
N ILE A 169 4.01 8.75 19.84
CA ILE A 169 4.61 8.65 21.18
C ILE A 169 6.10 8.44 21.00
N TYR A 170 6.89 9.26 21.70
CA TYR A 170 8.34 9.20 21.73
C TYR A 170 8.78 8.93 23.16
N LEU A 171 9.48 7.83 23.37
CA LEU A 171 10.06 7.45 24.65
C LEU A 171 11.58 7.59 24.56
N GLN A 172 12.18 8.27 25.52
CA GLN A 172 13.61 8.42 25.70
C GLN A 172 13.95 7.76 27.04
N ASP A 173 14.88 6.79 27.02
CA ASP A 173 15.44 6.27 28.27
C ASP A 173 16.41 7.33 28.81
N ILE A 174 16.19 7.77 30.05
CA ILE A 174 16.96 8.82 30.74
C ILE A 174 17.95 8.16 31.71
#